data_AF-A0A970BXI5-F1
#
_entry.id   AF-A0A970BXI5-F1
#
_cell.length_a   1.000
_cell.length_b   1.000
_cell.length_c   1.000
_cell.angle_alpha   90.00
_cell.angle_beta   90.00
_cell.angle_gamma   90.00
#
_symmetry.space_group_name_H-M   'P 1'
#
loop_
_entity.id
_entity.type
_entity.pdbx_description
1 polymer ?
#
loop_
_entity_poly.entity_id
_entity_poly.type
_entity_poly.pdbx_seq_one_letter_code
_entity_poly.pdbx_strand_id
1 'polypeptide(L)'
;MAPKSRGRRFWNLVTRDYDLSTPELEILVEVCRALNECDLLCETVGREGQTATGSRGQPVIHPALQELRQSRAELRRLLAELQLPDLDPDNEQTVPRGRSLQASKAAKTRWSLHGQG
;
A
#
# COMPACT_ATOMS: atom_id res chain seq x y z
N MET A 1 12.21 7.85 18.35
CA MET A 1 10.87 8.00 17.74
C MET A 1 10.65 6.78 16.86
N ALA A 2 9.64 5.94 17.15
CA ALA A 2 9.35 4.77 16.32
C ALA A 2 9.07 5.19 14.86
N PRO A 3 9.48 4.42 13.85
CA PRO A 3 9.14 4.72 12.47
C PRO A 3 7.61 4.76 12.31
N LYS A 4 7.08 5.81 11.66
CA LYS A 4 5.64 5.92 11.35
C LYS A 4 5.20 4.68 10.56
N SER A 5 4.02 4.12 10.85
CA SER A 5 3.50 2.93 10.14
C SER A 5 3.44 3.11 8.62
N ARG A 6 3.58 2.02 7.85
CA ARG A 6 3.61 2.07 6.38
C ARG A 6 2.35 2.70 5.79
N GLY A 7 1.18 2.37 6.34
CA GLY A 7 -0.09 2.99 5.96
C GLY A 7 -0.09 4.51 6.19
N ARG A 8 0.43 5.00 7.32
CA ARG A 8 0.53 6.46 7.56
C ARG A 8 1.46 7.15 6.56
N ARG A 9 2.56 6.50 6.15
CA ARG A 9 3.46 7.03 5.12
C ARG A 9 2.76 7.08 3.76
N PHE A 10 2.03 6.02 3.39
CA PHE A 10 1.28 5.94 2.14
C PHE A 10 0.15 6.98 2.08
N TRP A 11 -0.63 7.12 3.15
CA TRP A 11 -1.63 8.18 3.29
C TRP A 11 -1.07 9.56 2.97
N ASN A 12 0.05 9.92 3.63
CA ASN A 12 0.66 11.24 3.44
C ASN A 12 1.21 11.43 2.02
N LEU A 13 1.72 10.37 1.39
CA LEU A 13 2.20 10.42 0.00
C LEU A 13 1.03 10.71 -0.94
N VAL A 14 -0.03 9.90 -0.86
CA VAL A 14 -1.16 9.98 -1.78
C VAL A 14 -1.94 11.29 -1.58
N THR A 15 -2.27 11.65 -0.34
CA THR A 15 -3.04 12.88 -0.07
C THR A 15 -2.26 14.17 -0.35
N ARG A 16 -0.93 14.09 -0.42
CA ARG A 16 -0.08 15.22 -0.86
C ARG A 16 -0.12 15.39 -2.37
N ASP A 17 -0.06 14.29 -3.12
CA ASP A 17 0.19 14.33 -4.56
C ASP A 17 -1.09 14.24 -5.40
N TYR A 18 -2.19 13.69 -4.86
CA TYR A 18 -3.46 13.51 -5.57
C TYR A 18 -4.60 14.29 -4.93
N ASP A 19 -5.56 14.73 -5.74
CA ASP A 19 -6.87 15.16 -5.25
C ASP A 19 -7.82 13.97 -5.38
N LEU A 20 -8.44 13.59 -4.27
CA LEU A 20 -9.25 12.38 -4.18
C LEU A 20 -10.69 12.75 -3.86
N SER A 21 -11.62 12.12 -4.58
CA SER A 21 -13.04 12.10 -4.24
C SER A 21 -13.28 11.35 -2.92
N THR A 22 -14.45 11.56 -2.32
CA THR A 22 -14.83 10.86 -1.07
C THR A 22 -14.73 9.33 -1.19
N PRO A 23 -15.23 8.66 -2.25
CA PRO A 23 -15.07 7.21 -2.39
C PRO A 23 -13.61 6.77 -2.48
N GLU A 24 -12.75 7.52 -3.18
CA GLU A 24 -11.32 7.19 -3.28
C GLU A 24 -10.60 7.36 -1.94
N LEU A 25 -11.00 8.34 -1.11
CA LEU A 25 -10.49 8.49 0.25
C LEU A 25 -10.84 7.28 1.12
N GLU A 26 -12.06 6.75 1.03
CA GLU A 26 -12.45 5.55 1.76
C GLU A 26 -11.61 4.33 1.33
N ILE A 27 -11.39 4.16 0.02
CA ILE A 27 -10.50 3.10 -0.48
C ILE A 27 -9.06 3.30 0.02
N LEU A 28 -8.55 4.54 0.02
CA LEU A 28 -7.22 4.86 0.53
C LEU A 28 -7.07 4.51 2.03
N VAL A 29 -8.11 4.73 2.84
CA VAL A 29 -8.11 4.31 4.25
C VAL A 29 -7.92 2.80 4.36
N GLU A 30 -8.67 2.02 3.59
CA GLU A 30 -8.56 0.56 3.59
C GLU A 30 -7.20 0.07 3.09
N VAL A 31 -6.63 0.69 2.05
CA VAL A 31 -5.25 0.43 1.61
C VAL A 31 -4.26 0.65 2.75
N CYS A 32 -4.40 1.76 3.49
CA CYS A 32 -3.51 2.06 4.61
C CYS A 32 -3.62 1.04 5.75
N ARG A 33 -4.83 0.55 6.03
CA ARG A 33 -5.07 -0.51 7.01
C ARG A 33 -4.43 -1.83 6.57
N ALA A 34 -4.68 -2.25 5.32
CA ALA A 34 -4.11 -3.48 4.75
C ALA A 34 -2.56 -3.45 4.71
N LEU A 35 -1.96 -2.29 4.46
CA LEU A 35 -0.51 -2.11 4.54
C LEU A 35 0.03 -2.35 5.96
N ASN A 36 -0.64 -1.81 6.98
CA ASN A 36 -0.21 -2.02 8.37
C ASN A 36 -0.40 -3.47 8.81
N GLU A 37 -1.53 -4.09 8.42
CA GLU A 37 -1.83 -5.50 8.72
C GLU A 37 -0.76 -6.43 8.14
N CYS A 38 -0.40 -6.23 6.87
CA CYS A 38 0.66 -7.00 6.24
C CYS A 38 2.01 -6.87 6.97
N ASP A 39 2.34 -5.68 7.50
CA ASP A 39 3.59 -5.47 8.24
C ASP A 39 3.55 -6.21 9.58
N LEU A 40 2.43 -6.14 10.30
CA LEU A 40 2.22 -6.85 11.57
C LEU A 40 2.31 -8.37 11.39
N LEU A 41 1.68 -8.91 10.34
CA LEU A 41 1.73 -10.34 10.03
C LEU A 41 3.14 -10.78 9.62
N CYS A 42 3.87 -9.96 8.86
CA CYS A 42 5.28 -10.23 8.55
C CYS A 42 6.16 -10.23 9.80
N GLU A 43 5.96 -9.27 10.70
CA GLU A 43 6.68 -9.19 11.98
C GLU A 43 6.36 -10.42 12.86
N THR A 44 5.09 -10.82 12.91
CA THR A 44 4.63 -11.99 13.65
C THR A 44 5.31 -13.26 13.16
N VAL A 45 5.30 -13.51 11.84
CA VAL A 45 5.99 -14.65 11.24
C VAL A 45 7.51 -14.56 11.45
N GLY A 46 8.09 -13.36 11.38
CA GLY A 46 9.51 -13.15 11.65
C GLY A 46 9.92 -13.49 13.09
N ARG A 47 9.03 -13.21 14.06
CA ARG A 47 9.23 -13.49 15.49
C ARG A 47 8.93 -14.94 15.86
N GLU A 48 7.85 -15.51 15.35
CA GLU A 48 7.32 -16.82 15.76
C GLU A 48 7.79 -17.97 14.85
N GLY A 49 8.28 -17.66 13.67
CA GLY A 49 8.70 -18.63 12.67
C GLY A 49 7.60 -19.01 11.67
N GLN A 50 7.97 -19.77 10.65
CA GLN A 50 7.07 -20.15 9.56
C GLN A 50 6.16 -21.35 9.88
N THR A 51 6.42 -22.03 11.01
CA THR A 51 5.70 -23.21 11.44
C THR A 51 5.16 -23.01 12.85
N ALA A 52 3.96 -23.54 13.11
CA ALA A 52 3.35 -23.61 14.43
C ALA A 52 3.11 -25.08 14.83
N THR A 53 2.82 -25.31 16.11
CA THR A 53 2.44 -26.64 16.60
C THR A 53 0.97 -26.89 16.34
N GLY A 54 0.67 -27.92 15.54
CA GLY A 54 -0.69 -28.37 15.27
C GLY A 54 -1.32 -29.10 16.46
N SER A 55 -2.63 -29.36 16.39
CA SER A 55 -3.41 -29.93 17.50
C SER A 55 -2.98 -31.33 17.97
N ARG A 56 -2.23 -32.10 17.15
CA ARG A 56 -1.64 -33.40 17.52
C ARG A 56 -0.12 -33.32 17.69
N GLY A 57 0.44 -32.12 17.84
CA GLY A 57 1.87 -31.89 18.04
C GLY A 57 2.70 -31.88 16.75
N GLN A 58 2.11 -32.08 15.57
CA GLN A 58 2.81 -32.03 14.29
C GLN A 58 3.11 -30.58 13.87
N PRO A 59 4.24 -30.32 13.18
CA PRO A 59 4.49 -28.99 12.61
C PRO A 59 3.48 -28.68 11.50
N VAL A 60 2.85 -27.52 11.57
CA VAL A 60 1.94 -26.99 10.55
C VAL A 60 2.39 -25.61 10.10
N ILE A 61 1.92 -25.13 8.95
CA ILE A 61 2.18 -23.76 8.50
C ILE A 61 1.61 -22.78 9.53
N HIS A 62 2.37 -21.74 9.85
CA HIS A 62 1.92 -20.70 10.79
C HIS A 62 0.65 -20.00 10.25
N PRO A 63 -0.43 -19.87 11.05
CA PRO A 63 -1.68 -19.24 10.58
C PRO A 63 -1.48 -17.83 10.00
N ALA A 64 -0.59 -17.03 10.58
CA ALA A 64 -0.25 -15.71 10.09
C ALA A 64 0.29 -15.69 8.63
N LEU A 65 0.89 -16.78 8.13
CA LEU A 65 1.29 -16.88 6.72
C LEU A 65 0.08 -16.98 5.78
N GLN A 66 -0.98 -17.67 6.20
CA GLN A 66 -2.20 -17.77 5.43
C GLN A 66 -2.91 -16.40 5.40
N GLU A 67 -3.05 -15.75 6.55
CA GLU A 67 -3.61 -14.40 6.64
C GLU A 67 -2.81 -13.41 5.81
N LEU A 68 -1.47 -13.45 5.88
CA LEU A 68 -0.61 -12.56 5.10
C LEU A 68 -0.83 -12.70 3.59
N ARG A 69 -1.09 -13.92 3.08
CA ARG A 69 -1.41 -14.13 1.67
C ARG A 69 -2.75 -13.50 1.30
N GLN A 70 -3.75 -13.61 2.17
CA GLN A 70 -5.07 -13.00 1.96
C GLN A 70 -5.00 -11.47 2.02
N SER A 71 -4.33 -10.90 3.04
CA SER A 71 -4.13 -9.45 3.15
C SER A 71 -3.38 -8.87 1.95
N ARG A 72 -2.40 -9.60 1.40
CA ARG A 72 -1.70 -9.18 0.16
C ARG A 72 -2.59 -9.23 -1.07
N ALA A 73 -3.50 -10.20 -1.16
CA ALA A 73 -4.45 -10.29 -2.26
C ALA A 73 -5.46 -9.12 -2.19
N GLU A 74 -5.99 -8.84 -1.01
CA GLU A 74 -6.91 -7.71 -0.80
C GLU A 74 -6.22 -6.37 -1.05
N LEU A 75 -4.98 -6.18 -0.57
CA LEU A 75 -4.19 -4.98 -0.87
C LEU A 75 -4.03 -4.75 -2.38
N ARG A 76 -3.75 -5.80 -3.16
CA ARG A 76 -3.64 -5.69 -4.63
C ARG A 76 -4.96 -5.27 -5.26
N ARG A 77 -6.08 -5.81 -4.77
CA ARG A 77 -7.42 -5.45 -5.23
C ARG A 77 -7.74 -3.99 -4.92
N LEU A 78 -7.56 -3.56 -3.67
CA LEU A 78 -7.81 -2.18 -3.24
C LEU A 78 -6.95 -1.17 -4.03
N LEU A 79 -5.67 -1.49 -4.28
CA LEU A 79 -4.81 -0.65 -5.11
C LEU A 79 -5.29 -0.56 -6.57
N ALA A 80 -5.79 -1.67 -7.12
CA ALA A 80 -6.37 -1.69 -8.46
C ALA A 80 -7.75 -1.00 -8.54
N GLU A 81 -8.46 -0.87 -7.42
CA GLU A 81 -9.70 -0.08 -7.30
C GLU A 81 -9.42 1.40 -7.11
N LEU A 82 -8.35 1.75 -6.37
CA LEU A 82 -7.93 3.15 -6.15
C LEU A 82 -7.45 3.83 -7.45
N GLN A 83 -6.91 3.06 -8.40
CA GLN A 83 -6.56 3.50 -9.77
C GLN A 83 -5.78 4.82 -9.84
N LEU A 84 -4.80 5.02 -8.94
CA LEU A 84 -3.97 6.22 -8.99
C LEU A 84 -3.21 6.27 -10.34
N PRO A 85 -3.28 7.37 -11.08
CA PRO A 85 -2.52 7.52 -12.32
C PRO A 85 -1.02 7.58 -12.02
N ASP A 86 -0.19 7.00 -12.89
CA ASP A 86 1.26 7.19 -12.83
C ASP A 86 1.58 8.69 -13.03
N LEU A 87 2.28 9.27 -12.07
CA LEU A 87 2.71 10.68 -12.10
C LEU A 87 4.05 10.88 -12.79
N ASP A 88 4.51 9.91 -13.58
CA ASP A 88 5.78 10.03 -14.29
C ASP A 88 5.65 11.07 -15.42
N PRO A 89 6.31 12.24 -15.32
CA PRO A 89 6.10 13.35 -16.24
C PRO A 89 6.61 13.05 -17.66
N ASP A 90 7.48 12.06 -17.82
CA ASP A 90 8.04 11.62 -19.10
C ASP A 90 7.23 10.48 -19.74
N ASN A 91 6.17 10.00 -19.08
CA ASN A 91 5.33 8.92 -19.59
C ASN A 91 4.09 9.50 -20.30
N GLU A 92 4.26 9.90 -21.55
CA GLU A 92 3.17 10.36 -22.44
C GLU A 92 2.11 9.27 -22.75
N GLN A 93 2.29 8.03 -22.27
CA GLN A 93 1.45 6.87 -22.60
C GLN A 93 0.49 6.44 -21.47
N THR A 94 0.19 7.31 -20.52
CA THR A 94 -0.84 7.02 -19.51
C THR A 94 -2.24 7.17 -20.12
N VAL A 95 -2.65 6.18 -20.92
CA VAL A 95 -4.05 6.02 -21.36
C VAL A 95 -4.90 5.82 -20.10
N PRO A 96 -5.85 6.71 -19.77
CA PRO A 96 -6.62 6.60 -18.54
C PRO A 96 -7.54 5.37 -18.61
N ARG A 97 -7.20 4.30 -17.90
CA ARG A 97 -8.15 3.22 -17.62
C ARG A 97 -8.93 3.59 -16.37
N GLY A 98 -10.08 4.25 -16.54
CA GLY A 98 -11.13 4.27 -15.52
C GLY A 98 -11.39 5.60 -14.80
N ARG A 99 -12.54 6.19 -15.15
CA ARG A 99 -13.44 7.18 -14.52
C ARG A 99 -12.98 8.31 -13.57
N SER A 100 -11.78 8.35 -13.00
CA SER A 100 -11.32 9.52 -12.25
C SER A 100 -10.20 10.23 -13.01
N LEU A 101 -10.58 11.20 -13.82
CA LEU A 101 -9.65 12.18 -14.42
C LEU A 101 -9.34 13.29 -13.42
N GLN A 102 -9.16 12.99 -12.12
CA GLN A 102 -8.82 14.03 -11.15
C GLN A 102 -7.31 14.23 -11.10
N ALA A 103 -6.89 15.27 -11.82
CA ALA A 103 -5.52 15.69 -11.98
C ALA A 103 -4.80 15.84 -10.63
N SER A 104 -3.57 15.34 -10.59
CA SER A 104 -2.67 15.48 -9.46
C SER A 104 -2.39 16.95 -9.11
N LYS A 105 -2.34 17.26 -7.82
CA LYS A 105 -1.84 18.56 -7.30
C LYS A 105 -0.34 18.74 -7.62
N ALA A 106 0.37 17.68 -7.97
CA ALA A 106 1.82 17.63 -8.12
C ALA A 106 2.36 18.02 -9.50
N ALA A 107 1.53 18.55 -10.41
CA ALA A 107 2.03 19.15 -11.66
C ALA A 107 2.90 20.41 -11.44
N LYS A 108 3.16 20.84 -10.20
CA LYS A 108 3.87 22.11 -9.93
C LYS A 108 5.13 22.08 -9.08
N THR A 109 5.59 20.96 -8.51
CA THR A 109 6.77 21.08 -7.64
C THR A 109 7.61 19.80 -7.50
N ARG A 110 8.52 19.53 -8.44
CA ARG A 110 9.71 18.73 -8.12
C ARG A 110 10.92 18.90 -9.05
N TRP A 111 11.35 20.13 -9.28
CA TRP A 111 12.77 20.41 -9.54
C TRP A 111 13.39 20.90 -8.23
N SER A 112 14.02 20.02 -7.45
CA SER A 112 14.95 20.43 -6.37
C SER A 112 15.78 19.31 -5.73
N LEU A 113 15.56 18.01 -6.01
CA LEU A 113 16.27 16.96 -5.24
C LEU A 113 16.98 15.89 -6.09
N HIS A 114 17.34 16.21 -7.33
CA HIS A 114 18.35 15.42 -8.04
C HIS A 114 19.33 16.35 -8.78
N GLY A 115 20.32 16.82 -8.03
CA GLY A 115 21.43 17.60 -8.54
C GLY A 115 22.38 17.95 -7.40
N GLN A 116 23.57 17.34 -7.43
CA GLN A 116 24.72 17.43 -6.51
C GLN A 116 24.73 16.33 -5.43
N GLY A 117 25.68 15.39 -5.40
CA GLY A 117 26.90 15.17 -6.17
C GLY A 117 27.54 13.83 -5.77
#